data_AF-A0A975I7G6-F1
#
_entry.id   AF-A0A975I7G6-F1
#
_cell.length_a   1.000
_cell.length_b   1.000
_cell.length_c   1.000
_cell.angle_alpha   90.00
_cell.angle_beta   90.00
_cell.angle_gamma   90.00
#
_symmetry.space_group_name_H-M   'P 1'
#
loop_
_entity.id
_entity.type
_entity.pdbx_description
1 polymer ?
#
loop_
_entity_poly.entity_id
_entity_poly.type
_entity_poly.pdbx_seq_one_letter_code
_entity_poly.pdbx_strand_id
1 'polypeptide(L)'
;MSDKIDKRARSERFRQRLDQAMGTSGINQSALARMTGVDRSTISQLLKDKGARLPNAQVVGECASALGVSADWLLSLTDNPERAEDIVANALTLTEAPRALVDEQIFAWHQEAAGYKIRHVPAGLPDMLKTRELLSWEYSPHLGRTTEQAIGASEDRLNWMRDSSSDYEIALPMHEMASFARGEGYYSGLPDDTRLAQIAHMRQLSEQLYPRLRLYLFDARQLYSAPVTVFGPLLAVLYLGRNYLAFRDTTRVQGFTEHFDALVREATVTARSLPDYLDSLT
;
A
#
# COMPACT_ATOMS: atom_id res chain seq x y z
N MET A 1 -26.99 -6.19 -20.62
CA MET A 1 -27.97 -5.27 -21.24
C MET A 1 -27.39 -3.87 -21.12
N SER A 2 -27.14 -3.17 -22.23
CA SER A 2 -26.58 -1.81 -22.18
C SER A 2 -27.67 -0.86 -21.70
N ASP A 3 -27.50 -0.35 -20.48
CA ASP A 3 -28.42 0.60 -19.87
C ASP A 3 -28.33 1.92 -20.64
N LYS A 4 -29.31 2.19 -21.50
CA LYS A 4 -29.27 3.31 -22.44
C LYS A 4 -29.64 4.59 -21.70
N ILE A 5 -28.63 5.30 -21.21
CA ILE A 5 -28.80 6.59 -20.51
C ILE A 5 -29.60 7.57 -21.37
N ASP A 6 -30.65 8.18 -20.79
CA ASP A 6 -31.42 9.25 -21.42
C ASP A 6 -30.51 10.42 -21.81
N LYS A 7 -30.63 10.90 -23.05
CA LYS A 7 -29.83 12.03 -23.57
C LYS A 7 -29.93 13.30 -22.71
N ARG A 8 -31.09 13.58 -22.10
CA ARG A 8 -31.30 14.72 -21.20
C ARG A 8 -30.49 14.55 -19.92
N ALA A 9 -30.56 13.36 -19.31
CA ALA A 9 -29.79 13.03 -18.11
C ALA A 9 -28.28 13.10 -18.38
N ARG A 10 -27.84 12.63 -19.56
CA ARG A 10 -26.43 12.73 -19.98
C ARG A 10 -25.97 14.18 -20.13
N SER A 11 -26.75 15.03 -20.79
CA SER A 11 -26.42 16.46 -20.93
C SER A 11 -26.41 17.18 -19.59
N GLU A 12 -27.32 16.84 -18.68
CA GLU A 12 -27.34 17.40 -17.33
C GLU A 12 -26.11 16.99 -16.51
N ARG A 13 -25.77 15.70 -16.50
CA ARG A 13 -24.56 15.20 -15.84
C ARG A 13 -23.28 15.79 -16.44
N PHE A 14 -23.21 15.94 -17.77
CA PHE A 14 -22.08 16.59 -18.43
C PHE A 14 -21.85 18.00 -17.86
N ARG A 15 -22.92 18.79 -17.70
CA ARG A 15 -22.83 20.16 -17.14
C ARG A 15 -22.36 20.16 -15.70
N GLN A 16 -22.94 19.29 -14.87
CA GLN A 16 -22.55 19.15 -13.46
C GLN A 16 -21.08 18.75 -13.33
N ARG A 17 -20.63 17.78 -14.12
CA ARG A 17 -19.25 17.30 -14.12
C ARG A 17 -18.27 18.33 -14.67
N LEU A 18 -18.64 19.07 -15.70
CA LEU A 18 -17.84 20.17 -16.23
C LEU A 18 -17.67 21.28 -15.20
N ASP A 19 -18.75 21.69 -14.53
CA ASP A 19 -18.74 22.71 -13.48
C ASP A 19 -17.93 22.25 -12.25
N GLN A 20 -18.12 20.98 -11.85
CA GLN A 20 -17.35 20.35 -10.79
C GLN A 20 -15.85 20.35 -11.10
N ALA A 21 -15.45 19.89 -12.29
CA ALA A 21 -14.04 19.85 -12.68
C ALA A 21 -13.43 21.25 -12.75
N MET A 22 -14.16 22.24 -13.27
CA MET A 22 -13.74 23.65 -13.22
C MET A 22 -13.52 24.15 -11.78
N GLY A 23 -14.43 23.79 -10.87
CA GLY A 23 -14.32 24.12 -9.45
C GLY A 23 -13.10 23.49 -8.78
N THR A 24 -12.88 22.20 -9.01
CA THR A 24 -11.73 21.45 -8.47
C THR A 24 -10.40 22.00 -8.99
N SER A 25 -10.31 22.31 -10.29
CA SER A 25 -9.07 22.80 -10.91
C SER A 25 -8.84 24.30 -10.71
N GLY A 26 -9.78 25.01 -10.06
CA GLY A 26 -9.71 26.47 -9.88
C GLY A 26 -9.81 27.27 -11.19
N ILE A 27 -10.33 26.68 -12.26
CA ILE A 27 -10.39 27.26 -13.61
C ILE A 27 -11.75 27.91 -13.83
N ASN A 28 -11.77 29.20 -14.17
CA ASN A 28 -12.99 29.91 -14.54
C ASN A 28 -13.34 29.77 -16.04
N GLN A 29 -14.56 30.14 -16.43
CA GLN A 29 -15.04 30.00 -17.82
C GLN A 29 -14.16 30.71 -18.87
N SER A 30 -13.61 31.88 -18.52
CA SER A 30 -12.74 32.64 -19.42
C SER A 30 -11.37 31.96 -19.59
N ALA A 31 -10.86 31.32 -18.53
CA ALA A 31 -9.64 30.54 -18.59
C ALA A 31 -9.85 29.26 -19.41
N LEU A 32 -10.95 28.52 -19.17
CA LEU A 32 -11.28 27.33 -19.93
C LEU A 32 -11.46 27.62 -21.43
N ALA A 33 -12.15 28.70 -21.78
CA ALA A 33 -12.30 29.15 -23.17
C ALA A 33 -10.94 29.35 -23.88
N ARG A 34 -9.99 30.03 -23.20
CA ARG A 34 -8.63 30.22 -23.73
C ARG A 34 -7.86 28.92 -23.88
N MET A 35 -7.96 28.02 -22.89
CA MET A 35 -7.23 26.75 -22.90
C MET A 35 -7.76 25.78 -23.98
N THR A 36 -9.06 25.81 -24.25
CA THR A 36 -9.72 24.91 -25.21
C THR A 36 -9.78 25.47 -26.63
N GLY A 37 -9.42 26.76 -26.83
CA GLY A 37 -9.55 27.42 -28.12
C GLY A 37 -11.00 27.67 -28.55
N VAL A 38 -11.94 27.67 -27.60
CA VAL A 38 -13.38 27.82 -27.84
C VAL A 38 -13.86 29.17 -27.29
N ASP A 39 -14.83 29.82 -27.95
CA ASP A 39 -15.40 31.07 -27.48
C ASP A 39 -16.01 30.96 -26.06
N ARG A 40 -15.83 32.00 -25.25
CA ARG A 40 -16.41 32.08 -23.89
C ARG A 40 -17.94 31.95 -23.91
N SER A 41 -18.60 32.46 -24.95
CA SER A 41 -20.04 32.32 -25.13
C SER A 41 -20.46 30.85 -25.25
N THR A 42 -19.68 30.03 -25.96
CA THR A 42 -19.90 28.59 -26.10
C THR A 42 -19.72 27.88 -24.76
N ILE A 43 -18.67 28.16 -24.00
CA ILE A 43 -18.49 27.58 -22.64
C ILE A 43 -19.65 27.96 -21.70
N SER A 44 -20.07 29.23 -21.74
CA SER A 44 -21.22 29.71 -20.98
C SER A 44 -22.52 29.02 -21.39
N GLN A 45 -22.74 28.79 -22.69
CA GLN A 45 -23.88 28.04 -23.20
C GLN A 45 -23.84 26.58 -22.74
N LEU A 46 -22.68 25.93 -22.79
CA LEU A 46 -22.54 24.54 -22.31
C LEU A 46 -23.00 24.39 -20.87
N LEU A 47 -22.61 25.31 -19.98
CA LEU A 47 -22.96 25.25 -18.56
C LEU A 47 -24.42 25.64 -18.27
N LYS A 48 -25.00 26.57 -19.05
CA LYS A 48 -26.35 27.12 -18.80
C LYS A 48 -27.47 26.46 -19.59
N ASP A 49 -27.15 25.68 -20.63
CA ASP A 49 -28.16 25.04 -21.45
C ASP A 49 -29.02 24.08 -20.62
N LYS A 50 -30.33 24.08 -20.88
CA LYS A 50 -31.30 23.13 -20.28
C LYS A 50 -31.71 22.04 -21.27
N GLY A 51 -31.21 22.11 -22.50
CA GLY A 51 -31.43 21.15 -23.56
C GLY A 51 -30.67 19.84 -23.37
N ALA A 52 -30.97 18.91 -24.29
CA ALA A 52 -30.33 17.59 -24.41
C ALA A 52 -29.15 17.59 -25.41
N ARG A 53 -28.60 18.76 -25.74
CA ARG A 53 -27.52 18.87 -26.73
C ARG A 53 -26.18 18.79 -26.01
N LEU A 54 -25.34 17.88 -26.47
CA LEU A 54 -23.94 17.81 -26.07
C LEU A 54 -23.08 18.63 -27.05
N PRO A 55 -21.92 19.12 -26.60
CA PRO A 55 -20.90 19.64 -27.52
C PRO A 55 -20.44 18.54 -28.48
N ASN A 56 -19.76 18.97 -29.55
CA ASN A 56 -19.07 18.02 -30.42
C ASN A 56 -17.91 17.34 -29.68
N ALA A 57 -17.41 16.22 -30.22
CA ALA A 57 -16.34 15.44 -29.60
C ALA A 57 -15.06 16.24 -29.37
N GLN A 58 -14.73 17.19 -30.27
CA GLN A 58 -13.55 18.05 -30.12
C GLN A 58 -13.65 18.87 -28.83
N VAL A 59 -14.75 19.58 -28.62
CA VAL A 59 -14.94 20.45 -27.45
C VAL A 59 -14.96 19.62 -26.16
N VAL A 60 -15.54 18.42 -26.18
CA VAL A 60 -15.47 17.49 -25.03
C VAL A 60 -14.02 17.10 -24.73
N GLY A 61 -13.25 16.70 -25.75
CA GLY A 61 -11.85 16.32 -25.61
C GLY A 61 -10.97 17.46 -25.09
N GLU A 62 -11.14 18.66 -25.63
CA GLU A 62 -10.40 19.84 -25.18
C GLU A 62 -10.76 20.23 -23.74
N CYS A 63 -12.04 20.19 -23.37
CA CYS A 63 -12.46 20.47 -21.99
C CYS A 63 -11.89 19.42 -21.02
N ALA A 64 -11.99 18.14 -21.37
CA ALA A 64 -11.41 17.05 -20.59
C ALA A 64 -9.89 17.28 -20.42
N SER A 65 -9.22 17.73 -21.47
CA SER A 65 -7.79 17.97 -21.46
C SER A 65 -7.35 19.16 -20.64
N ALA A 66 -8.00 20.29 -20.81
CA ALA A 66 -7.74 21.49 -20.05
C ALA A 66 -8.00 21.30 -18.55
N LEU A 67 -8.93 20.43 -18.18
CA LEU A 67 -9.35 20.20 -16.79
C LEU A 67 -8.68 18.99 -16.13
N GLY A 68 -7.91 18.19 -16.87
CA GLY A 68 -7.23 17.00 -16.33
C GLY A 68 -8.18 15.85 -15.98
N VAL A 69 -9.28 15.69 -16.72
CA VAL A 69 -10.28 14.62 -16.51
C VAL A 69 -10.45 13.77 -17.76
N SER A 70 -11.13 12.62 -17.66
CA SER A 70 -11.47 11.80 -18.83
C SER A 70 -12.71 12.32 -19.57
N ALA A 71 -12.69 12.24 -20.90
CA ALA A 71 -13.85 12.53 -21.74
C ALA A 71 -15.01 11.57 -21.45
N ASP A 72 -14.70 10.31 -21.14
CA ASP A 72 -15.66 9.30 -20.75
C ASP A 72 -16.40 9.68 -19.46
N TRP A 73 -15.70 10.27 -18.48
CA TRP A 73 -16.33 10.79 -17.28
C TRP A 73 -17.23 11.98 -17.59
N LEU A 74 -16.76 12.96 -18.36
CA LEU A 74 -17.62 14.08 -18.77
C LEU A 74 -18.89 13.58 -19.48
N LEU A 75 -18.77 12.54 -20.30
CA LEU A 75 -19.89 11.95 -21.03
C LEU A 75 -20.72 10.96 -20.22
N SER A 76 -20.43 10.70 -18.94
CA SER A 76 -21.14 9.69 -18.12
C SER A 76 -21.04 8.27 -18.66
N LEU A 77 -19.88 7.91 -19.22
CA LEU A 77 -19.50 6.54 -19.61
C LEU A 77 -18.74 5.82 -18.48
N THR A 78 -18.09 6.58 -17.59
CA THR A 78 -17.44 6.09 -16.37
C THR A 78 -17.75 7.04 -15.21
N ASP A 79 -17.63 6.55 -13.98
CA ASP A 79 -17.71 7.36 -12.76
C ASP A 79 -16.34 7.83 -12.26
N ASN A 80 -15.24 7.35 -12.86
CA ASN A 80 -13.88 7.79 -12.52
C ASN A 80 -13.47 9.07 -13.30
N PRO A 81 -13.22 10.21 -12.63
CA PRO A 81 -12.83 11.46 -13.28
C PRO A 81 -11.43 11.42 -13.91
N GLU A 82 -10.53 10.57 -13.43
CA GLU A 82 -9.13 10.54 -13.88
C GLU A 82 -8.99 10.00 -15.32
N ARG A 83 -7.95 10.45 -16.02
CA ARG A 83 -7.58 9.92 -17.34
C ARG A 83 -6.95 8.54 -17.19
N ALA A 84 -7.17 7.66 -18.16
CA ALA A 84 -6.57 6.32 -18.15
C ALA A 84 -5.03 6.38 -18.00
N GLU A 85 -4.38 7.37 -18.61
CA GLU A 85 -2.93 7.58 -18.52
C GLU A 85 -2.49 8.09 -17.14
N ASP A 86 -3.26 8.98 -16.51
CA ASP A 86 -2.97 9.50 -15.16
C ASP A 86 -3.25 8.44 -14.08
N ILE A 87 -4.24 7.57 -14.27
CA ILE A 87 -4.52 6.40 -13.42
C ILE A 87 -3.34 5.42 -13.46
N VAL A 88 -2.72 5.22 -14.62
CA VAL A 88 -1.60 4.27 -14.77
C VAL A 88 -0.28 4.89 -14.30
N ALA A 89 -0.06 6.18 -14.56
CA ALA A 89 1.16 6.89 -14.15
C ALA A 89 1.22 7.19 -12.65
N ASN A 90 0.07 7.45 -11.99
CA ASN A 90 0.02 7.76 -10.55
C ASN A 90 -0.26 6.56 -9.64
N ALA A 91 -0.76 5.43 -10.17
CA ALA A 91 -1.16 4.32 -9.31
C ALA A 91 -0.07 3.27 -9.04
N LEU A 92 1.05 3.29 -9.77
CA LEU A 92 2.11 2.31 -9.57
C LEU A 92 3.50 2.97 -9.66
N THR A 93 4.17 3.06 -8.53
CA THR A 93 5.60 3.43 -8.49
C THR A 93 6.44 2.16 -8.35
N LEU A 94 7.38 1.98 -9.27
CA LEU A 94 8.45 0.99 -9.14
C LEU A 94 9.63 1.67 -8.45
N THR A 95 9.95 1.24 -7.23
CA THR A 95 11.11 1.74 -6.49
C THR A 95 12.10 0.60 -6.29
N GLU A 96 13.40 0.90 -6.39
CA GLU A 96 14.44 -0.09 -6.09
C GLU A 96 14.32 -0.55 -4.64
N ALA A 97 14.51 -1.85 -4.41
CA ALA A 97 14.48 -2.47 -3.09
C ALA A 97 15.86 -3.06 -2.78
N PRO A 98 16.85 -2.23 -2.40
CA PRO A 98 18.16 -2.72 -2.01
C PRO A 98 18.01 -3.71 -0.84
N ARG A 99 18.77 -4.80 -0.91
CA ARG A 99 18.79 -5.81 0.15
C ARG A 99 19.64 -5.30 1.32
N ALA A 100 19.08 -4.37 2.09
CA ALA A 100 19.70 -3.69 3.22
C ALA A 100 18.84 -3.83 4.49
N LEU A 101 19.47 -3.66 5.66
CA LEU A 101 18.77 -3.54 6.94
C LEU A 101 17.95 -2.24 6.94
N VAL A 102 16.63 -2.35 6.85
CA VAL A 102 15.66 -1.24 6.72
C VAL A 102 16.05 -0.21 5.67
N ASP A 103 15.59 -0.45 4.44
CA ASP A 103 15.68 0.51 3.34
C ASP A 103 15.08 1.89 3.69
N GLU A 104 15.72 2.96 3.22
CA GLU A 104 15.26 4.35 3.41
C GLU A 104 13.85 4.56 2.88
N GLN A 105 13.50 3.91 1.76
CA GLN A 105 12.17 4.05 1.18
C GLN A 105 11.09 3.42 2.08
N ILE A 106 11.34 2.22 2.62
CA ILE A 106 10.43 1.59 3.58
C ILE A 106 10.26 2.46 4.81
N PHE A 107 11.36 3.02 5.31
CA PHE A 107 11.31 3.90 6.49
C PHE A 107 10.52 5.18 6.23
N ALA A 108 10.67 5.79 5.05
CA ALA A 108 9.89 6.96 4.65
C ALA A 108 8.38 6.66 4.61
N TRP A 109 7.97 5.49 4.09
CA TRP A 109 6.57 5.07 4.12
C TRP A 109 6.04 4.85 5.54
N HIS A 110 6.86 4.32 6.45
CA HIS A 110 6.48 4.23 7.87
C HIS A 110 6.27 5.61 8.50
N GLN A 111 7.10 6.60 8.18
CA GLN A 111 6.92 7.97 8.65
C GLN A 111 5.64 8.61 8.09
N GLU A 112 5.38 8.44 6.79
CA GLU A 112 4.16 8.94 6.15
C GLU A 112 2.90 8.35 6.77
N ALA A 113 2.97 7.07 7.17
CA ALA A 113 1.86 6.32 7.76
C ALA A 113 1.75 6.47 9.28
N ALA A 114 2.52 7.35 9.91
CA ALA A 114 2.50 7.53 11.36
C ALA A 114 1.08 7.82 11.87
N GLY A 115 0.63 7.03 12.85
CA GLY A 115 -0.73 7.12 13.41
C GLY A 115 -1.79 6.30 12.66
N TYR A 116 -1.47 5.76 11.49
CA TYR A 116 -2.29 4.74 10.83
C TYR A 116 -1.84 3.33 11.22
N LYS A 117 -2.77 2.38 11.17
CA LYS A 117 -2.47 0.96 11.33
C LYS A 117 -1.68 0.45 10.11
N ILE A 118 -0.62 -0.31 10.38
CA ILE A 118 0.20 -0.99 9.38
C ILE A 118 -0.11 -2.47 9.40
N ARG A 119 -0.38 -3.05 8.22
CA ARG A 119 -0.58 -4.48 8.02
C ARG A 119 0.58 -5.03 7.23
N HIS A 120 1.19 -6.13 7.65
CA HIS A 120 2.41 -6.63 7.04
C HIS A 120 2.44 -8.15 6.90
N VAL A 121 2.76 -8.63 5.70
CA VAL A 121 3.15 -10.00 5.41
C VAL A 121 4.64 -9.95 5.03
N PRO A 122 5.55 -10.43 5.89
CA PRO A 122 6.98 -10.38 5.62
C PRO A 122 7.40 -11.51 4.66
N ALA A 123 8.58 -11.38 4.07
CA ALA A 123 9.20 -12.45 3.26
C ALA A 123 9.90 -13.52 4.11
N GLY A 124 10.17 -13.23 5.38
CA GLY A 124 10.75 -14.11 6.40
C GLY A 124 10.34 -13.61 7.78
N LEU A 125 11.16 -13.77 8.81
CA LEU A 125 10.86 -13.11 10.10
C LEU A 125 10.81 -11.57 9.97
N PRO A 126 9.87 -10.87 10.63
CA PRO A 126 9.81 -9.40 10.61
C PRO A 126 11.02 -8.77 11.31
N ASP A 127 11.73 -7.86 10.65
CA ASP A 127 12.95 -7.23 11.17
C ASP A 127 12.76 -6.54 12.53
N MET A 128 11.61 -5.91 12.75
CA MET A 128 11.30 -5.24 14.02
C MET A 128 11.21 -6.18 15.24
N LEU A 129 11.12 -7.49 14.99
CA LEU A 129 11.07 -8.52 16.02
C LEU A 129 12.39 -9.28 16.14
N LYS A 130 13.40 -8.98 15.31
CA LYS A 130 14.69 -9.67 15.32
C LYS A 130 15.62 -9.14 16.41
N THR A 131 16.37 -10.05 17.00
CA THR A 131 17.54 -9.79 17.85
C THR A 131 18.70 -9.28 17.01
N ARG A 132 19.64 -8.57 17.66
CA ARG A 132 20.85 -8.06 17.00
C ARG A 132 21.68 -9.19 16.41
N GLU A 133 21.76 -10.32 17.10
CA GLU A 133 22.51 -11.51 16.68
C GLU A 133 21.94 -12.08 15.38
N LEU A 134 20.61 -12.20 15.28
CA LEU A 134 19.96 -12.67 14.06
C LEU A 134 20.14 -11.69 12.90
N LEU A 135 19.97 -10.38 13.14
CA LEU A 135 20.20 -9.34 12.12
C LEU A 135 21.67 -9.39 11.63
N SER A 136 22.62 -9.55 12.54
CA SER A 136 24.04 -9.64 12.20
C SER A 136 24.33 -10.86 11.31
N TRP A 137 23.76 -12.02 11.65
CA TRP A 137 23.92 -13.25 10.88
C TRP A 137 23.30 -13.13 9.48
N GLU A 138 22.06 -12.64 9.39
CA GLU A 138 21.30 -12.59 8.15
C GLU A 138 21.89 -11.63 7.10
N TYR A 139 22.40 -10.49 7.57
CA TYR A 139 22.94 -9.45 6.69
C TYR A 139 24.46 -9.51 6.55
N SER A 140 25.15 -10.42 7.24
CA SER A 140 26.59 -10.64 7.08
C SER A 140 27.05 -10.77 5.61
N PRO A 141 26.30 -11.40 4.68
CA PRO A 141 26.71 -11.47 3.28
C PRO A 141 26.61 -10.15 2.50
N HIS A 142 25.79 -9.20 2.96
CA HIS A 142 25.48 -7.94 2.27
C HIS A 142 26.16 -6.73 2.94
N LEU A 143 26.61 -6.87 4.18
CA LEU A 143 27.34 -5.86 4.92
C LEU A 143 28.81 -5.84 4.48
N GLY A 144 29.24 -4.73 3.87
CA GLY A 144 30.65 -4.45 3.60
C GLY A 144 31.46 -4.21 4.89
N ARG A 145 32.65 -3.59 4.77
CA ARG A 145 33.63 -3.39 5.86
C ARG A 145 33.17 -2.55 7.08
N THR A 146 31.95 -2.03 7.11
CA THR A 146 31.41 -1.20 8.22
C THR A 146 30.12 -1.79 8.79
N THR A 147 30.17 -3.08 9.16
CA THR A 147 29.07 -3.90 9.68
C THR A 147 28.37 -3.27 10.89
N GLU A 148 29.11 -2.73 11.86
CA GLU A 148 28.52 -2.22 13.11
C GLU A 148 27.74 -0.91 12.96
N GLN A 149 28.20 0.01 12.10
CA GLN A 149 27.53 1.29 11.88
C GLN A 149 26.21 1.12 11.13
N ALA A 150 26.18 0.22 10.14
CA ALA A 150 24.96 -0.10 9.42
C ALA A 150 23.94 -0.79 10.34
N ILE A 151 24.37 -1.73 11.18
CA ILE A 151 23.50 -2.38 12.17
C ILE A 151 22.94 -1.34 13.16
N GLY A 152 23.78 -0.45 13.71
CA GLY A 152 23.32 0.58 14.65
C GLY A 152 22.30 1.55 14.04
N ALA A 153 22.55 2.05 12.82
CA ALA A 153 21.60 2.93 12.14
C ALA A 153 20.26 2.24 11.84
N SER A 154 20.28 0.95 11.54
CA SER A 154 19.07 0.17 11.32
C SER A 154 18.35 -0.18 12.64
N GLU A 155 19.08 -0.46 13.72
CA GLU A 155 18.51 -0.61 15.07
C GLU A 155 17.74 0.66 15.47
N ASP A 156 18.29 1.85 15.23
CA ASP A 156 17.60 3.12 15.53
C ASP A 156 16.28 3.26 14.75
N ARG A 157 16.27 2.89 13.46
CA ARG A 157 15.04 2.89 12.63
C ARG A 157 14.02 1.87 13.15
N LEU A 158 14.46 0.66 13.51
CA LEU A 158 13.58 -0.38 14.06
C LEU A 158 13.03 0.00 15.44
N ASN A 159 13.83 0.66 16.27
CA ASN A 159 13.40 1.21 17.56
C ASN A 159 12.35 2.30 17.33
N TRP A 160 12.59 3.24 16.42
CA TRP A 160 11.60 4.25 16.06
C TRP A 160 10.29 3.62 15.59
N MET A 161 10.35 2.57 14.76
CA MET A 161 9.16 1.88 14.27
C MET A 161 8.38 1.20 15.41
N ARG A 162 9.07 0.60 16.39
CA ARG A 162 8.46 0.01 17.59
C ARG A 162 7.81 1.05 18.50
N ASP A 163 8.44 2.22 18.65
CA ASP A 163 7.96 3.30 19.53
C ASP A 163 6.93 4.22 18.85
N SER A 164 6.84 4.18 17.52
CA SER A 164 5.88 4.96 16.72
C SER A 164 4.44 4.75 17.21
N SER A 165 3.52 5.67 16.94
CA SER A 165 2.11 5.57 17.39
C SER A 165 1.26 4.60 16.56
N SER A 166 1.82 3.98 15.52
CA SER A 166 1.10 3.06 14.64
C SER A 166 0.87 1.69 15.31
N ASP A 167 -0.31 1.12 15.09
CA ASP A 167 -0.60 -0.27 15.42
C ASP A 167 -0.13 -1.18 14.29
N TYR A 168 0.42 -2.35 14.62
CA TYR A 168 0.92 -3.34 13.68
C TYR A 168 0.11 -4.63 13.73
N GLU A 169 -0.35 -5.07 12.58
CA GLU A 169 -0.86 -6.43 12.36
C GLU A 169 0.08 -7.15 11.40
N ILE A 170 0.63 -8.28 11.82
CA ILE A 170 1.55 -9.08 11.03
C ILE A 170 0.92 -10.45 10.79
N ALA A 171 0.90 -10.91 9.55
CA ALA A 171 0.49 -12.27 9.20
C ALA A 171 1.69 -13.02 8.63
N LEU A 172 2.09 -14.10 9.30
CA LEU A 172 3.28 -14.88 8.97
C LEU A 172 2.91 -16.34 8.67
N PRO A 173 3.49 -16.97 7.64
CA PRO A 173 3.27 -18.41 7.42
C PRO A 173 3.75 -19.25 8.60
N MET A 174 2.95 -20.23 9.05
CA MET A 174 3.35 -21.12 10.16
C MET A 174 4.64 -21.90 9.87
N HIS A 175 4.83 -22.32 8.62
CA HIS A 175 6.04 -23.05 8.23
C HIS A 175 7.30 -22.22 8.37
N GLU A 176 7.20 -20.89 8.29
CA GLU A 176 8.34 -19.98 8.46
C GLU A 176 8.87 -20.05 9.90
N MET A 177 7.97 -19.96 10.90
CA MET A 177 8.33 -20.15 12.31
C MET A 177 8.88 -21.56 12.60
N ALA A 178 8.28 -22.59 11.99
CA ALA A 178 8.73 -23.97 12.19
C ALA A 178 10.12 -24.20 11.58
N SER A 179 10.38 -23.64 10.39
CA SER A 179 11.68 -23.72 9.72
C SER A 179 12.73 -22.92 10.49
N PHE A 180 12.35 -21.76 11.03
CA PHE A 180 13.19 -20.97 11.93
C PHE A 180 13.61 -21.78 13.14
N ALA A 181 12.66 -22.32 13.91
CA ALA A 181 12.96 -23.06 15.14
C ALA A 181 13.88 -24.26 14.90
N ARG A 182 13.71 -24.98 13.79
CA ARG A 182 14.56 -26.13 13.43
C ARG A 182 15.90 -25.75 12.80
N GLY A 183 16.08 -24.50 12.36
CA GLY A 183 17.25 -24.08 11.59
C GLY A 183 17.32 -24.69 10.19
N GLU A 184 16.17 -24.90 9.56
CA GLU A 184 16.07 -25.53 8.26
C GLU A 184 15.89 -24.50 7.14
N GLY A 185 16.18 -24.91 5.91
CA GLY A 185 16.00 -24.07 4.72
C GLY A 185 16.85 -22.80 4.78
N TYR A 186 16.19 -21.64 4.78
CA TYR A 186 16.85 -20.33 4.85
C TYR A 186 17.73 -20.18 6.10
N TYR A 187 17.35 -20.82 7.22
CA TYR A 187 18.03 -20.69 8.51
C TYR A 187 19.16 -21.72 8.74
N SER A 188 19.53 -22.46 7.70
CA SER A 188 20.63 -23.44 7.76
C SER A 188 21.94 -22.76 8.16
N GLY A 189 22.54 -23.24 9.25
CA GLY A 189 23.80 -22.71 9.79
C GLY A 189 23.65 -21.60 10.83
N LEU A 190 22.43 -21.19 11.18
CA LEU A 190 22.15 -20.30 12.33
C LEU A 190 22.35 -21.08 13.65
N PRO A 191 23.19 -20.60 14.59
CA PRO A 191 23.40 -21.26 15.88
C PRO A 191 22.11 -21.46 16.68
N ASP A 192 22.04 -22.57 17.41
CA ASP A 192 20.85 -22.96 18.18
C ASP A 192 20.50 -21.94 19.28
N ASP A 193 21.50 -21.49 20.04
CA ASP A 193 21.33 -20.47 21.08
C ASP A 193 20.74 -19.16 20.52
N THR A 194 21.12 -18.77 19.30
CA THR A 194 20.57 -17.59 18.62
C THR A 194 19.09 -17.78 18.27
N ARG A 195 18.69 -18.98 17.84
CA ARG A 195 17.28 -19.29 17.54
C ARG A 195 16.42 -19.29 18.79
N LEU A 196 16.88 -19.93 19.86
CA LEU A 196 16.17 -19.95 21.15
C LEU A 196 16.01 -18.54 21.72
N ALA A 197 17.09 -17.75 21.71
CA ALA A 197 17.06 -16.35 22.13
C ALA A 197 16.10 -15.51 21.28
N GLN A 198 16.07 -15.73 19.97
CA GLN A 198 15.15 -15.05 19.06
C GLN A 198 13.67 -15.40 19.36
N ILE A 199 13.35 -16.68 19.59
CA ILE A 199 11.97 -17.11 19.90
C ILE A 199 11.54 -16.50 21.24
N ALA A 200 12.39 -16.56 22.27
CA ALA A 200 12.13 -15.93 23.56
C ALA A 200 11.92 -14.41 23.43
N HIS A 201 12.71 -13.74 22.60
CA HIS A 201 12.56 -12.32 22.32
C HIS A 201 11.22 -11.99 21.64
N MET A 202 10.83 -12.77 20.61
CA MET A 202 9.54 -12.60 19.93
C MET A 202 8.37 -12.81 20.89
N ARG A 203 8.45 -13.84 21.74
CA ARG A 203 7.45 -14.12 22.78
C ARG A 203 7.28 -12.90 23.70
N GLN A 204 8.38 -12.40 24.26
CA GLN A 204 8.37 -11.23 25.13
C GLN A 204 7.79 -9.98 24.44
N LEU A 205 8.23 -9.67 23.22
CA LEU A 205 7.72 -8.52 22.47
C LEU A 205 6.23 -8.65 22.15
N SER A 206 5.77 -9.85 21.82
CA SER A 206 4.36 -10.10 21.52
C SER A 206 3.45 -9.83 22.72
N GLU A 207 3.90 -10.14 23.94
CA GLU A 207 3.16 -9.84 25.17
C GLU A 207 3.24 -8.35 25.52
N GLN A 208 4.45 -7.76 25.48
CA GLN A 208 4.69 -6.37 25.89
C GLN A 208 3.98 -5.35 24.99
N LEU A 209 3.94 -5.62 23.68
CA LEU A 209 3.39 -4.70 22.69
C LEU A 209 1.92 -4.98 22.39
N TYR A 210 1.30 -6.02 22.95
CA TYR A 210 -0.13 -6.26 22.78
C TYR A 210 -0.96 -5.19 23.54
N PRO A 211 -2.03 -4.63 22.95
CA PRO A 211 -2.68 -5.01 21.69
C PRO A 211 -2.21 -4.22 20.46
N ARG A 212 -1.14 -3.42 20.58
CA ARG A 212 -0.63 -2.58 19.50
C ARG A 212 0.09 -3.38 18.42
N LEU A 213 0.83 -4.42 18.83
CA LEU A 213 1.40 -5.42 17.94
C LEU A 213 0.55 -6.70 18.02
N ARG A 214 0.15 -7.22 16.86
CA ARG A 214 -0.58 -8.50 16.74
C ARG A 214 0.05 -9.31 15.64
N LEU A 215 0.51 -10.51 15.97
CA LEU A 215 1.10 -11.41 15.00
C LEU A 215 0.26 -12.69 14.90
N TYR A 216 -0.13 -13.02 13.67
CA TYR A 216 -1.02 -14.13 13.32
C TYR A 216 -0.24 -15.13 12.49
N LEU A 217 -0.46 -16.42 12.72
CA LEU A 217 0.14 -17.48 11.90
C LEU A 217 -0.91 -18.21 11.08
N PHE A 218 -0.73 -18.26 9.77
CA PHE A 218 -1.63 -18.92 8.83
C PHE A 218 -0.98 -20.16 8.17
N ASP A 219 -1.78 -21.15 7.77
CA ASP A 219 -1.31 -22.31 7.00
C ASP A 219 -1.18 -21.93 5.51
N ALA A 220 0.06 -21.82 5.03
CA ALA A 220 0.36 -21.47 3.65
C ALA A 220 -0.15 -22.47 2.61
N ARG A 221 -0.50 -23.70 3.02
CA ARG A 221 -1.14 -24.70 2.13
C ARG A 221 -2.62 -24.39 1.88
N GLN A 222 -3.27 -23.68 2.80
CA GLN A 222 -4.66 -23.25 2.64
C GLN A 222 -4.73 -21.91 1.92
N LEU A 223 -3.86 -20.97 2.28
CA LEU A 223 -3.85 -19.60 1.74
C LEU A 223 -2.43 -19.12 1.48
N TYR A 224 -2.19 -18.65 0.27
CA TYR A 224 -0.91 -18.06 -0.12
C TYR A 224 -0.95 -16.54 -0.03
N SER A 225 0.17 -15.94 0.37
CA SER A 225 0.40 -14.50 0.23
C SER A 225 1.84 -14.22 -0.22
N ALA A 226 1.98 -13.31 -1.16
CA ALA A 226 3.26 -12.65 -1.41
C ALA A 226 3.59 -11.67 -0.26
N PRO A 227 4.86 -11.26 -0.09
CA PRO A 227 5.22 -10.28 0.92
C PRO A 227 4.66 -8.89 0.58
N VAL A 228 3.89 -8.33 1.49
CA VAL A 228 3.14 -7.08 1.28
C VAL A 228 3.11 -6.24 2.56
N THR A 229 3.10 -4.92 2.42
CA THR A 229 2.84 -3.99 3.53
C THR A 229 1.76 -3.00 3.13
N VAL A 230 0.72 -2.86 3.93
CA VAL A 230 -0.35 -1.88 3.75
C VAL A 230 -0.25 -0.84 4.84
N PHE A 231 -0.03 0.41 4.42
CA PHE A 231 0.18 1.58 5.26
C PHE A 231 -1.13 2.36 5.38
N GLY A 232 -2.04 1.88 6.22
CA GLY A 232 -3.37 2.46 6.38
C GLY A 232 -4.13 2.58 5.03
N PRO A 233 -4.86 3.67 4.80
CA PRO A 233 -5.51 3.94 3.52
C PRO A 233 -4.59 4.61 2.48
N LEU A 234 -3.33 4.88 2.83
CA LEU A 234 -2.44 5.75 2.05
C LEU A 234 -1.75 5.01 0.92
N LEU A 235 -1.15 3.86 1.22
CA LEU A 235 -0.43 3.08 0.23
C LEU A 235 -0.35 1.59 0.59
N ALA A 236 -0.16 0.75 -0.43
CA ALA A 236 0.15 -0.67 -0.29
C ALA A 236 1.40 -0.99 -1.12
N VAL A 237 2.28 -1.81 -0.58
CA VAL A 237 3.57 -2.14 -1.19
C VAL A 237 3.72 -3.64 -1.33
N LEU A 238 3.95 -4.10 -2.55
CA LEU A 238 4.32 -5.48 -2.84
C LEU A 238 5.84 -5.58 -3.06
N TYR A 239 6.49 -6.53 -2.39
CA TYR A 239 7.93 -6.76 -2.55
C TYR A 239 8.19 -7.81 -3.63
N LEU A 240 9.03 -7.46 -4.63
CA LEU A 240 9.42 -8.31 -5.75
C LEU A 240 10.90 -8.71 -5.71
N GLY A 241 11.53 -8.67 -4.54
CA GLY A 241 12.95 -8.97 -4.38
C GLY A 241 13.84 -7.75 -4.64
N ARG A 242 13.98 -7.34 -5.91
CA ARG A 242 14.83 -6.19 -6.27
C ARG A 242 14.10 -4.86 -6.33
N ASN A 243 12.76 -4.88 -6.32
CA ASN A 243 11.94 -3.70 -6.40
C ASN A 243 10.71 -3.81 -5.49
N TYR A 244 10.17 -2.65 -5.12
CA TYR A 244 8.84 -2.48 -4.57
C TYR A 244 7.88 -2.02 -5.66
N LEU A 245 6.69 -2.61 -5.68
CA LEU A 245 5.53 -2.04 -6.37
C LEU A 245 4.68 -1.33 -5.33
N ALA A 246 4.70 0.00 -5.35
CA ALA A 246 3.90 0.83 -4.45
C ALA A 246 2.62 1.30 -5.16
N PHE A 247 1.48 1.08 -4.52
CA PHE A 247 0.16 1.44 -4.97
C PHE A 247 -0.43 2.49 -4.04
N ARG A 248 -0.96 3.58 -4.60
CA ARG A 248 -1.59 4.67 -3.84
C ARG A 248 -3.07 4.85 -4.16
N ASP A 249 -3.61 4.13 -5.13
CA ASP A 249 -5.03 4.22 -5.44
C ASP A 249 -5.88 3.46 -4.43
N THR A 250 -7.00 4.05 -4.04
CA THR A 250 -7.86 3.52 -2.98
C THR A 250 -8.37 2.11 -3.28
N THR A 251 -8.68 1.81 -4.55
CA THR A 251 -9.22 0.49 -4.95
C THR A 251 -8.19 -0.61 -4.72
N ARG A 252 -6.94 -0.43 -5.16
CA ARG A 252 -5.88 -1.43 -4.94
C ARG A 252 -5.48 -1.52 -3.48
N VAL A 253 -5.35 -0.40 -2.76
CA VAL A 253 -5.06 -0.39 -1.32
C VAL A 253 -6.13 -1.16 -0.54
N GLN A 254 -7.41 -0.98 -0.90
CA GLN A 254 -8.51 -1.75 -0.32
C GLN A 254 -8.39 -3.24 -0.65
N GLY A 255 -8.10 -3.61 -1.89
CA GLY A 255 -7.89 -5.01 -2.28
C GLY A 255 -6.77 -5.70 -1.47
N PHE A 256 -5.65 -5.01 -1.23
CA PHE A 256 -4.58 -5.52 -0.35
C PHE A 256 -5.01 -5.62 1.11
N THR A 257 -5.85 -4.70 1.58
CA THR A 257 -6.41 -4.73 2.94
C THR A 257 -7.33 -5.94 3.10
N GLU A 258 -8.24 -6.18 2.15
CA GLU A 258 -9.15 -7.33 2.15
C GLU A 258 -8.40 -8.67 2.09
N HIS A 259 -7.35 -8.74 1.29
CA HIS A 259 -6.44 -9.88 1.25
C HIS A 259 -5.79 -10.15 2.61
N PHE A 260 -5.25 -9.12 3.25
CA PHE A 260 -4.65 -9.25 4.59
C PHE A 260 -5.69 -9.68 5.64
N ASP A 261 -6.87 -9.06 5.64
CA ASP A 261 -7.93 -9.39 6.59
C ASP A 261 -8.42 -10.85 6.39
N ALA A 262 -8.34 -11.40 5.18
CA ALA A 262 -8.56 -12.83 4.94
C ALA A 262 -7.50 -13.72 5.59
N LEU A 263 -6.21 -13.35 5.51
CA LEU A 263 -5.14 -14.08 6.20
C LEU A 263 -5.35 -14.10 7.72
N VAL A 264 -5.78 -12.98 8.30
CA VAL A 264 -6.07 -12.89 9.74
C VAL A 264 -7.27 -13.75 10.12
N ARG A 265 -8.33 -13.75 9.31
CA ARG A 265 -9.55 -14.55 9.56
C ARG A 265 -9.27 -16.05 9.58
N GLU A 266 -8.38 -16.48 8.70
CA GLU A 266 -8.06 -17.89 8.46
C GLU A 266 -6.78 -18.32 9.20
N ALA A 267 -6.24 -17.45 10.07
CA ALA A 267 -5.06 -17.74 10.85
C ALA A 267 -5.34 -18.86 11.88
N THR A 268 -4.51 -19.91 11.85
CA THR A 268 -4.55 -21.02 12.81
C THR A 268 -4.11 -20.57 14.21
N VAL A 269 -3.10 -19.70 14.29
CA VAL A 269 -2.61 -19.15 15.55
C VAL A 269 -2.95 -17.66 15.60
N THR A 270 -3.75 -17.29 16.60
CA THR A 270 -4.13 -15.89 16.82
C THR A 270 -3.06 -15.16 17.64
N ALA A 271 -3.08 -13.82 17.58
CA ALA A 271 -2.15 -13.00 18.37
C ALA A 271 -2.17 -13.29 19.88
N ARG A 272 -3.31 -13.73 20.45
CA ARG A 272 -3.39 -14.12 21.87
C ARG A 272 -2.80 -15.48 22.17
N SER A 273 -2.85 -16.40 21.22
CA SER A 273 -2.32 -17.77 21.35
C SER A 273 -0.88 -17.89 20.89
N LEU A 274 -0.31 -16.80 20.36
CA LEU A 274 1.05 -16.77 19.85
C LEU A 274 2.11 -17.12 20.91
N PRO A 275 2.07 -16.59 22.15
CA PRO A 275 3.05 -16.96 23.16
C PRO A 275 3.11 -18.48 23.41
N ASP A 276 1.95 -19.11 23.59
CA ASP A 276 1.85 -20.56 23.79
C ASP A 276 2.41 -21.37 22.60
N TYR A 277 2.17 -20.89 21.37
CA TYR A 277 2.74 -21.51 20.18
C TYR A 277 4.26 -21.37 20.15
N LEU A 278 4.81 -20.19 20.47
CA LEU A 278 6.25 -19.98 20.51
C LEU A 278 6.94 -20.84 21.57
N ASP A 279 6.32 -20.98 22.75
CA ASP A 279 6.80 -21.85 23.83
C ASP A 279 6.82 -23.34 23.42
N SER A 280 5.99 -23.74 22.44
CA SER A 280 6.00 -25.10 21.90
C SER A 280 7.13 -25.39 20.90
N LEU A 281 7.86 -24.36 20.45
CA LEU A 281 8.96 -24.47 19.48
C LEU A 281 10.35 -24.54 20.11
N THR A 282 10.46 -24.28 21.41
CA THR A 282 11.70 -24.31 22.21
C THR A 282 11.80 -25.63 22.98
#